data_AF-A0A958TZA9-F1
#
_entry.id   AF-A0A958TZA9-F1
#
_cell.length_a   1.000
_cell.length_b   1.000
_cell.length_c   1.000
_cell.angle_alpha   90.00
_cell.angle_beta   90.00
_cell.angle_gamma   90.00
#
_symmetry.space_group_name_H-M   'P 1'
#
loop_
_entity.id
_entity.type
_entity.pdbx_description
1 polymer ?
#
loop_
_entity_poly.entity_id
_entity_poly.type
_entity_poly.pdbx_seq_one_letter_code
_entity_poly.pdbx_strand_id
1 'polypeptide(L)'
;MAINNILGENFNEIDIINLGDHLSDIFKSTGGDGRGQGELSAGGTAWESLVCWYINLCTAGSRTVAIRKMSLAPKPIQDAITVNYGNFACNTESDITVITFPDLPDYNININALSVENNGLRIETFKRNRFNPEIINYLCGRDFDNFEIGVIQCKTNWNDNAQIPMLWDMIYSANGFRGRNITIGRDGYNIHDAQNFTYAFVTVPSNQRANYKSESVAVKRVTNLSGGNYWGKATEPNVARSIKEIFTNNYQAGYPNNVRTEIRNTLPKLSGELSYFNII
;
A
#
# COMPACT_ATOMS: atom_id res chain seq x y z
N MET A 1 1.83 23.84 -1.92
CA MET A 1 3.15 23.47 -2.40
C MET A 1 2.95 22.41 -3.45
N ALA A 2 3.04 22.81 -4.72
CA ALA A 2 2.97 21.86 -5.82
C ALA A 2 4.20 20.94 -5.76
N ILE A 3 4.05 19.67 -6.14
CA ILE A 3 5.15 18.69 -6.19
C ILE A 3 6.36 19.24 -6.96
N ASN A 4 6.10 19.93 -8.09
CA ASN A 4 7.14 20.53 -8.93
C ASN A 4 7.93 21.64 -8.20
N ASN A 5 7.35 22.31 -7.19
CA ASN A 5 8.07 23.29 -6.39
C ASN A 5 9.05 22.64 -5.40
N ILE A 6 8.78 21.39 -5.00
CA ILE A 6 9.66 20.61 -4.11
C ILE A 6 10.79 19.97 -4.91
N LEU A 7 10.44 19.38 -6.06
CA LEU A 7 11.40 18.70 -6.92
C LEU A 7 12.31 19.67 -7.69
N GLY A 8 11.78 20.82 -8.10
CA GLY A 8 12.47 21.72 -9.04
C GLY A 8 12.57 21.14 -10.46
N GLU A 9 13.31 21.83 -11.33
CA GLU A 9 13.44 21.44 -12.75
C GLU A 9 14.38 20.25 -12.98
N ASN A 10 15.33 20.01 -12.07
CA ASN A 10 16.36 18.97 -12.21
C ASN A 10 16.41 18.10 -10.95
N PHE A 11 15.42 17.22 -10.79
CA PHE A 11 15.36 16.28 -9.68
C PHE A 11 16.02 14.94 -10.02
N ASN A 12 16.51 14.25 -8.99
CA ASN A 12 17.06 12.91 -9.08
C ASN A 12 16.26 11.91 -8.22
N GLU A 13 16.73 10.68 -8.11
CA GLU A 13 16.03 9.62 -7.40
C GLU A 13 15.87 9.89 -5.89
N ILE A 14 16.80 10.62 -5.28
CA ILE A 14 16.74 10.98 -3.86
C ILE A 14 15.65 12.03 -3.63
N ASP A 15 15.47 12.95 -4.56
CA ASP A 15 14.45 13.99 -4.46
C ASP A 15 13.05 13.38 -4.53
N ILE A 16 12.84 12.39 -5.42
CA ILE A 16 11.59 11.60 -5.47
C ILE A 16 11.35 10.88 -4.13
N ILE A 17 12.35 10.16 -3.61
CA ILE A 17 12.21 9.44 -2.34
C ILE A 17 11.88 10.44 -1.21
N ASN A 18 12.55 11.59 -1.18
CA ASN A 18 12.36 12.60 -0.16
C ASN A 18 11.00 13.33 -0.23
N LEU A 19 10.21 13.17 -1.30
CA LEU A 19 8.80 13.59 -1.30
C LEU A 19 8.01 12.99 -0.14
N GLY A 20 8.41 11.81 0.35
CA GLY A 20 7.83 11.18 1.54
C GLY A 20 7.83 12.09 2.77
N ASP A 21 8.87 12.91 2.94
CA ASP A 21 8.98 13.86 4.05
C ASP A 21 8.05 15.08 3.89
N HIS A 22 7.46 15.26 2.71
CA HIS A 22 6.68 16.44 2.34
C HIS A 22 5.22 16.13 1.97
N LEU A 23 4.79 14.86 1.98
CA LEU A 23 3.42 14.50 1.58
C LEU A 23 2.35 15.23 2.42
N SER A 24 2.63 15.51 3.71
CA SER A 24 1.71 16.28 4.55
C SER A 24 1.52 17.71 4.05
N ASP A 25 2.59 18.34 3.57
CA ASP A 25 2.56 19.73 3.10
C ASP A 25 1.92 19.81 1.71
N ILE A 26 2.21 18.82 0.85
CA ILE A 26 1.54 18.63 -0.45
C ILE A 26 0.03 18.50 -0.21
N PHE A 27 -0.38 17.55 0.63
CA PHE A 27 -1.79 17.29 0.96
C PHE A 27 -2.51 18.52 1.50
N LYS A 28 -1.90 19.25 2.45
CA LYS A 28 -2.51 20.45 3.04
C LYS A 28 -2.68 21.58 2.03
N SER A 29 -1.81 21.65 1.03
CA SER A 29 -1.85 22.72 0.05
C SER A 29 -2.90 22.55 -1.05
N THR A 30 -3.51 21.38 -1.13
CA THR A 30 -4.59 21.07 -2.06
C THR A 30 -5.99 21.13 -1.41
N GLY A 31 -6.08 21.46 -0.11
CA GLY A 31 -7.34 21.60 0.61
C GLY A 31 -7.98 22.99 0.43
N GLY A 32 -9.28 23.05 0.17
CA GLY A 32 -10.05 24.29 0.14
C GLY A 32 -10.38 24.84 1.55
N ASP A 33 -10.68 26.13 1.63
CA ASP A 33 -11.07 26.83 2.86
C ASP A 33 -12.49 26.43 3.32
N GLY A 34 -12.65 25.25 3.89
CA GLY A 34 -13.92 24.75 4.41
C GLY A 34 -13.73 23.65 5.45
N ARG A 35 -14.68 23.53 6.39
CA ARG A 35 -14.80 22.40 7.33
C ARG A 35 -16.23 21.84 7.33
N GLY A 36 -16.68 21.35 6.19
CA GLY A 36 -17.90 20.57 6.02
C GLY A 36 -17.66 19.06 6.17
N GLN A 37 -18.69 18.31 6.57
CA GLN A 37 -18.61 16.85 6.70
C GLN A 37 -18.26 16.13 5.38
N GLY A 38 -18.66 16.69 4.24
CA GLY A 38 -18.25 16.20 2.91
C GLY A 38 -16.76 16.38 2.61
N GLU A 39 -16.13 17.42 3.16
CA GLU A 39 -14.70 17.71 2.97
C GLU A 39 -13.81 16.78 3.82
N LEU A 40 -14.30 16.29 4.96
CA LEU A 40 -13.61 15.29 5.79
C LEU A 40 -13.46 13.95 5.06
N SER A 41 -14.54 13.47 4.43
CA SER A 41 -14.52 12.24 3.62
C SER A 41 -13.70 12.39 2.35
N ALA A 42 -13.75 13.57 1.71
CA ALA A 42 -12.91 13.90 0.56
C ALA A 42 -11.43 13.96 0.95
N GLY A 43 -11.11 14.50 2.13
CA GLY A 43 -9.76 14.55 2.67
C GLY A 43 -9.16 13.16 2.93
N GLY A 44 -9.94 12.22 3.47
CA GLY A 44 -9.52 10.82 3.61
C GLY A 44 -9.13 10.20 2.27
N THR A 45 -10.04 10.26 1.30
CA THR A 45 -9.83 9.73 -0.06
C THR A 45 -8.63 10.36 -0.75
N ALA A 46 -8.43 11.67 -0.60
CA ALA A 46 -7.30 12.39 -1.17
C ALA A 46 -5.97 11.97 -0.53
N TRP A 47 -5.94 11.77 0.80
CA TRP A 47 -4.75 11.30 1.52
C TRP A 47 -4.37 9.88 1.09
N GLU A 48 -5.35 8.97 1.06
CA GLU A 48 -5.17 7.60 0.56
C GLU A 48 -4.63 7.59 -0.88
N SER A 49 -5.20 8.43 -1.74
CA SER A 49 -4.77 8.51 -3.14
C SER A 49 -3.35 9.05 -3.28
N LEU A 50 -2.97 10.06 -2.48
CA LEU A 50 -1.61 10.60 -2.47
C LEU A 50 -0.58 9.57 -1.97
N VAL A 51 -0.91 8.83 -0.91
CA VAL A 51 -0.05 7.76 -0.38
C VAL A 51 0.10 6.63 -1.40
N CYS A 52 -1.01 6.18 -1.99
CA CYS A 52 -1.00 5.12 -3.02
C CYS A 52 -0.20 5.55 -4.26
N TRP A 53 -0.33 6.81 -4.68
CA TRP A 53 0.44 7.40 -5.77
C TRP A 53 1.95 7.41 -5.45
N TYR A 54 2.32 7.88 -4.26
CA TYR A 54 3.73 7.97 -3.84
C TYR A 54 4.40 6.61 -3.75
N ILE A 55 3.70 5.61 -3.19
CA ILE A 55 4.22 4.24 -3.11
C ILE A 55 4.47 3.70 -4.52
N ASN A 56 3.48 3.79 -5.42
CA ASN A 56 3.66 3.32 -6.80
C ASN A 56 4.76 4.07 -7.56
N LEU A 57 4.95 5.37 -7.28
CA LEU A 57 6.05 6.14 -7.88
C LEU A 57 7.40 5.59 -7.43
N CYS A 58 7.55 5.27 -6.14
CA CYS A 58 8.79 4.74 -5.58
C CYS A 58 9.00 3.23 -5.80
N THR A 59 7.94 2.49 -6.15
CA THR A 59 8.03 1.06 -6.50
C THR A 59 7.99 0.83 -8.02
N ALA A 60 7.96 1.88 -8.82
CA ALA A 60 8.05 1.74 -10.26
C ALA A 60 9.38 1.08 -10.68
N GLY A 61 9.29 0.11 -11.61
CA GLY A 61 10.41 -0.76 -11.98
C GLY A 61 10.67 -1.94 -11.02
N SER A 62 9.94 -2.04 -9.91
CA SER A 62 9.99 -3.18 -8.99
C SER A 62 8.83 -4.15 -9.23
N ARG A 63 8.81 -5.25 -8.48
CA ARG A 63 7.72 -6.25 -8.46
C ARG A 63 6.64 -5.92 -7.41
N THR A 64 6.61 -4.68 -6.89
CA THR A 64 5.68 -4.23 -5.87
C THR A 64 4.70 -3.18 -6.40
N VAL A 65 3.40 -3.40 -6.17
CA VAL A 65 2.31 -2.50 -6.63
C VAL A 65 1.37 -2.17 -5.47
N ALA A 66 1.02 -0.90 -5.31
CA ALA A 66 0.02 -0.43 -4.37
C ALA A 66 -1.35 -0.22 -5.05
N ILE A 67 -2.41 -0.74 -4.42
CA ILE A 67 -3.78 -0.78 -4.96
C ILE A 67 -4.73 -0.22 -3.91
N ARG A 68 -5.40 0.90 -4.22
CA ARG A 68 -6.42 1.48 -3.34
C ARG A 68 -7.77 0.76 -3.41
N LYS A 69 -8.14 0.24 -4.57
CA LYS A 69 -9.44 -0.42 -4.77
C LYS A 69 -9.27 -1.94 -4.71
N MET A 70 -9.69 -2.55 -3.61
CA MET A 70 -9.53 -3.99 -3.37
C MET A 70 -10.05 -4.88 -4.51
N SER A 71 -11.11 -4.46 -5.20
CA SER A 71 -11.66 -5.21 -6.33
C SER A 71 -10.70 -5.37 -7.52
N LEU A 72 -9.58 -4.64 -7.53
CA LEU A 72 -8.52 -4.75 -8.54
C LEU A 72 -7.41 -5.72 -8.14
N ALA A 73 -7.31 -6.09 -6.85
CA ALA A 73 -6.35 -7.10 -6.40
C ALA A 73 -6.76 -8.49 -6.89
N PRO A 74 -5.82 -9.44 -7.07
CA PRO A 74 -6.16 -10.83 -7.37
C PRO A 74 -7.06 -11.42 -6.28
N LYS A 75 -8.01 -12.25 -6.69
CA LYS A 75 -9.01 -12.87 -5.81
C LYS A 75 -8.40 -13.61 -4.61
N PRO A 76 -7.31 -14.41 -4.74
CA PRO A 76 -6.63 -15.01 -3.59
C PRO A 76 -6.16 -14.00 -2.55
N ILE A 77 -5.62 -12.85 -2.97
CA ILE A 77 -5.21 -11.77 -2.05
C ILE A 77 -6.42 -11.17 -1.34
N GLN A 78 -7.50 -10.90 -2.07
CA GLN A 78 -8.75 -10.39 -1.47
C GLN A 78 -9.30 -11.36 -0.42
N ASP A 79 -9.23 -12.66 -0.71
CA ASP A 79 -9.75 -13.69 0.18
C ASP A 79 -8.86 -13.87 1.41
N ALA A 80 -7.55 -13.83 1.25
CA ALA A 80 -6.58 -13.94 2.35
C ALA A 80 -6.77 -12.88 3.43
N ILE A 81 -6.96 -11.63 3.03
CA ILE A 81 -7.11 -10.49 3.97
C ILE A 81 -8.54 -10.30 4.46
N THR A 82 -9.50 -11.09 3.95
CA THR A 82 -10.90 -10.95 4.38
C THR A 82 -11.03 -11.38 5.84
N VAL A 83 -11.64 -10.52 6.66
CA VAL A 83 -12.00 -10.87 8.03
C VAL A 83 -13.48 -11.23 8.08
N ASN A 84 -13.79 -12.40 8.63
CA ASN A 84 -15.15 -12.91 8.72
C ASN A 84 -15.67 -12.75 10.14
N TYR A 85 -16.88 -12.21 10.28
CA TYR A 85 -17.65 -12.11 11.51
C TYR A 85 -18.86 -13.06 11.40
N GLY A 86 -18.67 -14.32 11.78
CA GLY A 86 -19.62 -15.39 11.48
C GLY A 86 -19.80 -15.54 9.97
N ASN A 87 -21.02 -15.29 9.49
CA ASN A 87 -21.35 -15.38 8.06
C ASN A 87 -21.16 -14.05 7.30
N PHE A 88 -20.70 -12.99 7.97
CA PHE A 88 -20.46 -11.69 7.36
C PHE A 88 -18.97 -11.52 7.01
N ALA A 89 -18.66 -11.45 5.72
CA ALA A 89 -17.32 -11.15 5.24
C ALA A 89 -17.09 -9.64 5.20
N CYS A 90 -16.03 -9.17 5.86
CA CYS A 90 -15.58 -7.79 5.88
C CYS A 90 -14.23 -7.66 5.18
N ASN A 91 -14.23 -6.88 4.11
CA ASN A 91 -13.04 -6.51 3.32
C ASN A 91 -12.89 -4.98 3.20
N THR A 92 -13.67 -4.22 3.99
CA THR A 92 -13.87 -2.78 3.80
C THR A 92 -12.86 -1.90 4.53
N GLU A 93 -11.90 -2.47 5.28
CA GLU A 93 -11.04 -1.67 6.16
C GLU A 93 -9.69 -1.28 5.53
N SER A 94 -9.17 -2.07 4.60
CA SER A 94 -7.88 -1.77 3.96
C SER A 94 -8.04 -0.57 3.02
N ASP A 95 -7.38 0.54 3.34
CA ASP A 95 -7.38 1.70 2.46
C ASP A 95 -6.47 1.47 1.25
N ILE A 96 -5.31 0.83 1.46
CA ILE A 96 -4.38 0.45 0.40
C ILE A 96 -3.87 -0.96 0.64
N THR A 97 -3.83 -1.77 -0.42
CA THR A 97 -3.17 -3.08 -0.44
C THR A 97 -1.93 -2.99 -1.31
N VAL A 98 -0.79 -3.33 -0.74
CA VAL A 98 0.49 -3.41 -1.44
C VAL A 98 0.79 -4.88 -1.68
N ILE A 99 1.08 -5.26 -2.91
CA ILE A 99 1.38 -6.63 -3.29
C ILE A 99 2.79 -6.64 -3.86
N THR A 100 3.68 -7.41 -3.25
CA THR A 100 4.94 -7.82 -3.88
C THR A 100 4.68 -9.17 -4.54
N PHE A 101 4.75 -9.21 -5.87
CA PHE A 101 4.61 -10.45 -6.62
C PHE A 101 5.78 -11.41 -6.31
N PRO A 102 5.72 -12.69 -6.69
CA PRO A 102 6.87 -13.62 -6.62
C PRO A 102 7.97 -13.29 -7.62
N ASP A 103 9.22 -13.67 -7.32
CA ASP A 103 10.32 -13.57 -8.29
C ASP A 103 10.42 -14.83 -9.15
N LEU A 104 9.35 -15.10 -9.90
CA LEU A 104 9.25 -16.28 -10.76
C LEU A 104 9.14 -15.86 -12.23
N PRO A 105 9.48 -16.75 -13.19
CA PRO A 105 9.53 -16.41 -14.62
C PRO A 105 8.24 -15.78 -15.16
N ASP A 106 7.07 -16.27 -14.71
CA ASP A 106 5.76 -15.78 -15.17
C ASP A 106 5.47 -14.32 -14.77
N TYR A 107 6.16 -13.78 -13.75
CA TYR A 107 6.02 -12.40 -13.28
C TYR A 107 7.11 -11.47 -13.84
N ASN A 108 8.15 -12.02 -14.47
CA ASN A 108 9.32 -11.31 -14.98
C ASN A 108 9.43 -11.35 -16.52
N ILE A 109 8.31 -11.60 -17.19
CA ILE A 109 8.23 -11.68 -18.65
C ILE A 109 7.31 -10.59 -19.20
N ASN A 110 7.51 -10.21 -20.47
CA ASN A 110 6.55 -9.38 -21.18
C ASN A 110 5.18 -10.08 -21.20
N ILE A 111 4.14 -9.36 -20.80
CA ILE A 111 2.77 -9.89 -20.70
C ILE A 111 2.26 -10.52 -22.01
N ASN A 112 2.72 -10.05 -23.18
CA ASN A 112 2.33 -10.60 -24.48
C ASN A 112 2.95 -11.97 -24.76
N ALA A 113 4.04 -12.32 -24.06
CA ALA A 113 4.70 -13.61 -24.15
C ALA A 113 4.28 -14.58 -23.03
N LEU A 114 3.47 -14.13 -22.06
CA LEU A 114 2.97 -14.95 -20.98
C LEU A 114 2.07 -16.08 -21.53
N SER A 115 2.37 -17.32 -21.15
CA SER A 115 1.60 -18.50 -21.52
C SER A 115 1.40 -19.39 -20.30
N VAL A 116 0.17 -19.44 -19.81
CA VAL A 116 -0.20 -20.17 -18.60
C VAL A 116 -1.18 -21.28 -18.95
N GLU A 117 -0.94 -22.47 -18.44
CA GLU A 117 -1.81 -23.64 -18.60
C GLU A 117 -2.34 -24.11 -17.25
N ASN A 118 -3.60 -24.52 -17.22
CA ASN A 118 -4.24 -25.15 -16.07
C ASN A 118 -4.86 -26.47 -16.53
N ASN A 119 -4.36 -27.59 -16.01
CA ASN A 119 -4.80 -28.95 -16.39
C ASN A 119 -4.81 -29.19 -17.91
N GLY A 120 -3.78 -28.72 -18.61
CA GLY A 120 -3.64 -28.86 -20.08
C GLY A 120 -4.52 -27.90 -20.89
N LEU A 121 -5.25 -26.99 -20.26
CA LEU A 121 -6.00 -25.93 -20.92
C LEU A 121 -5.27 -24.59 -20.76
N ARG A 122 -4.94 -23.95 -21.88
CA ARG A 122 -4.35 -22.61 -21.88
C ARG A 122 -5.35 -21.57 -21.39
N ILE A 123 -4.94 -20.77 -20.41
CA ILE A 123 -5.69 -19.58 -19.98
C ILE A 123 -5.29 -18.43 -20.92
N GLU A 124 -6.26 -17.83 -21.60
CA GLU A 124 -6.00 -16.68 -22.47
C GLU A 124 -5.52 -15.47 -21.65
N THR A 125 -4.39 -14.87 -22.04
CA THR A 125 -3.87 -13.66 -21.38
C THR A 125 -4.76 -12.44 -21.59
N PHE A 126 -5.42 -12.34 -22.75
CA PHE A 126 -6.31 -11.24 -23.09
C PHE A 126 -7.67 -11.76 -23.53
N LYS A 127 -8.74 -11.18 -22.96
CA LYS A 127 -10.13 -11.39 -23.41
C LYS A 127 -10.68 -10.05 -23.89
N ARG A 128 -11.19 -10.01 -25.13
CA ARG A 128 -11.76 -8.79 -25.74
C ARG A 128 -10.81 -7.57 -25.65
N ASN A 129 -9.54 -7.77 -25.98
CA ASN A 129 -8.46 -6.76 -25.91
C ASN A 129 -8.22 -6.16 -24.51
N ARG A 130 -8.62 -6.86 -23.45
CA ARG A 130 -8.33 -6.50 -22.06
C ARG A 130 -7.61 -7.63 -21.37
N PHE A 131 -6.73 -7.30 -20.43
CA PHE A 131 -6.07 -8.30 -19.60
C PHE A 131 -7.12 -9.18 -18.91
N ASN A 132 -6.95 -10.50 -19.01
CA ASN A 132 -7.88 -11.46 -18.44
C ASN A 132 -7.59 -11.63 -16.94
N PRO A 133 -8.48 -11.20 -16.02
CA PRO A 133 -8.21 -11.33 -14.58
C PRO A 133 -8.11 -12.80 -14.10
N GLU A 134 -8.62 -13.77 -14.86
CA GLU A 134 -8.46 -15.19 -14.52
C GLU A 134 -7.00 -15.62 -14.50
N ILE A 135 -6.14 -15.05 -15.36
CA ILE A 135 -4.73 -15.44 -15.42
C ILE A 135 -4.00 -15.03 -14.14
N ILE A 136 -4.24 -13.81 -13.65
CA ILE A 136 -3.60 -13.33 -12.43
C ILE A 136 -4.19 -13.99 -11.19
N ASN A 137 -5.49 -14.33 -11.20
CA ASN A 137 -6.09 -15.10 -10.12
C ASN A 137 -5.50 -16.51 -10.04
N TYR A 138 -5.29 -17.16 -11.19
CA TYR A 138 -4.69 -18.49 -11.25
C TYR A 138 -3.24 -18.48 -10.78
N LEU A 139 -2.41 -17.59 -11.35
CA LEU A 139 -1.01 -17.42 -10.95
C LEU A 139 -0.89 -17.12 -9.45
N CYS A 140 -1.71 -16.18 -8.96
CA CYS A 140 -1.73 -15.83 -7.55
C CYS A 140 -2.17 -16.98 -6.65
N GLY A 141 -3.08 -17.85 -7.10
CA GLY A 141 -3.49 -19.03 -6.33
C GLY A 141 -2.44 -20.13 -6.34
N ARG A 142 -1.77 -20.33 -7.48
CA ARG A 142 -0.70 -21.32 -7.66
C ARG A 142 0.53 -21.01 -6.81
N ASP A 143 0.92 -19.73 -6.78
CA ASP A 143 2.17 -19.27 -6.15
C ASP A 143 1.93 -18.45 -4.88
N PHE A 144 0.75 -18.60 -4.24
CA PHE A 144 0.28 -17.72 -3.16
C PHE A 144 1.29 -17.55 -2.01
N ASP A 145 1.97 -18.62 -1.66
CA ASP A 145 2.99 -18.71 -0.62
C ASP A 145 4.27 -17.91 -0.91
N ASN A 146 4.43 -17.43 -2.14
CA ASN A 146 5.55 -16.59 -2.56
C ASN A 146 5.18 -15.10 -2.68
N PHE A 147 3.95 -14.72 -2.31
CA PHE A 147 3.53 -13.31 -2.30
C PHE A 147 3.85 -12.65 -0.96
N GLU A 148 4.22 -11.37 -1.00
CA GLU A 148 4.17 -10.52 0.20
C GLU A 148 2.99 -9.57 0.11
N ILE A 149 2.25 -9.45 1.21
CA ILE A 149 1.01 -8.67 1.29
C ILE A 149 1.18 -7.58 2.34
N GLY A 150 1.08 -6.33 1.91
CA GLY A 150 1.00 -5.17 2.78
C GLY A 150 -0.42 -4.62 2.82
N VAL A 151 -0.94 -4.33 4.01
CA VAL A 151 -2.13 -3.52 4.19
C VAL A 151 -1.72 -2.21 4.84
N ILE A 152 -2.16 -1.09 4.28
CA ILE A 152 -1.91 0.23 4.84
C ILE A 152 -3.25 0.88 5.19
N GLN A 153 -3.36 1.28 6.46
CA GLN A 153 -4.43 2.14 6.92
C GLN A 153 -3.98 3.60 6.88
N CYS A 154 -4.74 4.41 6.17
CA CYS A 154 -4.56 5.84 6.04
C CYS A 154 -5.57 6.59 6.91
N LYS A 155 -5.11 7.54 7.73
CA LYS A 155 -6.02 8.43 8.47
C LYS A 155 -5.53 9.87 8.43
N THR A 156 -6.45 10.80 8.24
CA THR A 156 -6.18 12.25 8.22
C THR A 156 -6.03 12.87 9.61
N ASN A 157 -6.27 12.10 10.67
CA ASN A 157 -6.10 12.49 12.07
C ASN A 157 -5.61 11.27 12.84
N TRP A 158 -4.70 11.46 13.80
CA TRP A 158 -4.06 10.40 14.56
C TRP A 158 -4.78 10.07 15.88
N ASN A 159 -5.35 11.06 16.59
CA ASN A 159 -5.81 10.93 17.98
C ASN A 159 -6.71 9.70 18.27
N ASP A 160 -8.01 9.82 17.97
CA ASP A 160 -8.96 8.74 18.24
C ASP A 160 -8.89 7.65 17.17
N ASN A 161 -8.38 7.99 15.99
CA ASN A 161 -8.29 7.07 14.87
C ASN A 161 -7.14 6.07 15.00
N ALA A 162 -6.15 6.26 15.88
CA ALA A 162 -5.07 5.30 16.15
C ALA A 162 -5.58 3.96 16.70
N GLN A 163 -6.78 3.93 17.28
CA GLN A 163 -7.37 2.70 17.83
C GLN A 163 -7.72 1.70 16.73
N ILE A 164 -8.16 2.22 15.59
CA ILE A 164 -8.58 1.42 14.44
C ILE A 164 -7.41 0.57 13.91
N PRO A 165 -6.26 1.15 13.48
CA PRO A 165 -5.16 0.34 12.98
C PRO A 165 -4.59 -0.62 14.03
N MET A 166 -4.57 -0.22 15.32
CA MET A 166 -4.16 -1.12 16.40
C MET A 166 -5.08 -2.35 16.49
N LEU A 167 -6.41 -2.15 16.44
CA LEU A 167 -7.38 -3.24 16.51
C LEU A 167 -7.20 -4.21 15.34
N TRP A 168 -6.99 -3.69 14.13
CA TRP A 168 -6.85 -4.53 12.94
C TRP A 168 -5.54 -5.30 12.91
N ASP A 169 -4.43 -4.68 13.30
CA ASP A 169 -3.17 -5.40 13.47
C ASP A 169 -3.30 -6.50 14.53
N MET A 170 -4.05 -6.27 15.62
CA MET A 170 -4.38 -7.32 16.59
C MET A 170 -5.23 -8.44 16.00
N ILE A 171 -6.24 -8.13 15.18
CA ILE A 171 -7.08 -9.13 14.50
C ILE A 171 -6.19 -9.99 13.59
N TYR A 172 -5.45 -9.36 12.67
CA TYR A 172 -4.54 -10.03 11.75
C TYR A 172 -3.49 -10.86 12.46
N SER A 173 -2.88 -10.34 13.52
CA SER A 173 -1.87 -11.06 14.31
C SER A 173 -2.43 -12.25 15.10
N ALA A 174 -3.68 -12.17 15.55
CA ALA A 174 -4.31 -13.23 16.33
C ALA A 174 -4.84 -14.39 15.46
N ASN A 175 -4.81 -14.26 14.13
CA ASN A 175 -5.52 -15.13 13.19
C ASN A 175 -7.03 -15.25 13.53
N GLY A 176 -7.61 -14.13 13.98
CA GLY A 176 -8.97 -14.07 14.51
C GLY A 176 -9.08 -14.46 16.00
N PHE A 177 -10.32 -14.59 16.49
CA PHE A 177 -10.61 -14.86 17.90
C PHE A 177 -11.47 -16.11 18.05
N ARG A 178 -10.85 -17.21 18.52
CA ARG A 178 -11.53 -18.48 18.80
C ARG A 178 -12.71 -18.27 19.75
N GLY A 179 -13.84 -18.91 19.46
CA GLY A 179 -15.07 -18.80 20.25
C GLY A 179 -15.86 -17.50 20.04
N ARG A 180 -15.39 -16.58 19.19
CA ARG A 180 -16.11 -15.35 18.80
C ARG A 180 -16.52 -15.33 17.34
N ASN A 181 -16.29 -16.41 16.60
CA ASN A 181 -16.53 -16.53 15.16
C ASN A 181 -15.90 -15.39 14.36
N ILE A 182 -14.73 -14.90 14.81
CA ILE A 182 -13.92 -13.95 14.05
C ILE A 182 -12.76 -14.74 13.46
N THR A 183 -12.67 -14.82 12.14
CA THR A 183 -11.61 -15.55 11.42
C THR A 183 -11.05 -14.69 10.30
N ILE A 184 -9.89 -15.10 9.78
CA ILE A 184 -9.19 -14.42 8.69
C ILE A 184 -9.00 -15.39 7.57
N GLY A 185 -9.07 -14.89 6.34
CA GLY A 185 -9.02 -15.72 5.17
C GLY A 185 -10.37 -16.34 4.82
N ARG A 186 -10.52 -16.73 3.56
CA ARG A 186 -11.61 -17.58 3.09
C ARG A 186 -11.18 -18.30 1.82
N ASP A 187 -12.01 -19.24 1.37
CA ASP A 187 -11.78 -19.97 0.11
C ASP A 187 -10.38 -20.63 0.03
N GLY A 188 -9.83 -21.03 1.18
CA GLY A 188 -8.52 -21.69 1.29
C GLY A 188 -7.31 -20.76 1.36
N TYR A 189 -7.49 -19.43 1.37
CA TYR A 189 -6.41 -18.47 1.47
C TYR A 189 -6.42 -17.75 2.81
N ASN A 190 -5.25 -17.60 3.43
CA ASN A 190 -5.05 -16.83 4.65
C ASN A 190 -3.72 -16.04 4.56
N ILE A 191 -3.66 -14.85 5.18
CA ILE A 191 -2.45 -14.03 5.19
C ILE A 191 -1.21 -14.72 5.75
N HIS A 192 -1.37 -15.73 6.62
CA HIS A 192 -0.26 -16.49 7.20
C HIS A 192 0.32 -17.55 6.26
N ASP A 193 -0.39 -17.86 5.16
CA ASP A 193 0.12 -18.76 4.13
C ASP A 193 0.96 -18.03 3.09
N ALA A 194 0.91 -16.68 3.06
CA ALA A 194 1.76 -15.85 2.21
C ALA A 194 3.19 -15.76 2.75
N GLN A 195 4.16 -15.41 1.90
CA GLN A 195 5.57 -15.29 2.29
C GLN A 195 5.77 -14.30 3.44
N ASN A 196 5.04 -13.18 3.38
CA ASN A 196 5.06 -12.16 4.42
C ASN A 196 3.75 -11.38 4.44
N PHE A 197 3.31 -10.96 5.62
CA PHE A 197 2.19 -10.05 5.79
C PHE A 197 2.59 -8.88 6.69
N THR A 198 2.25 -7.66 6.28
CA THR A 198 2.48 -6.45 7.06
C THR A 198 1.22 -5.60 7.14
N TYR A 199 0.94 -5.04 8.32
CA TYR A 199 -0.11 -4.06 8.52
C TYR A 199 0.51 -2.75 9.02
N ALA A 200 0.45 -1.70 8.19
CA ALA A 200 1.05 -0.40 8.47
C ALA A 200 -0.01 0.68 8.66
N PHE A 201 0.38 1.73 9.37
CA PHE A 201 -0.42 2.93 9.55
C PHE A 201 0.30 4.15 8.96
N VAL A 202 -0.42 4.94 8.16
CA VAL A 202 0.10 6.15 7.51
C VAL A 202 -0.83 7.32 7.79
N THR A 203 -0.36 8.31 8.54
CA THR A 203 -1.18 9.47 8.90
C THR A 203 -0.67 10.80 8.35
N VAL A 204 -1.60 11.74 8.16
CA VAL A 204 -1.27 13.16 8.03
C VAL A 204 -1.72 13.88 9.29
N PRO A 205 -0.84 14.60 10.01
CA PRO A 205 -1.25 15.38 11.17
C PRO A 205 -1.92 16.69 10.71
N SER A 206 -3.21 16.61 10.38
CA SER A 206 -4.04 17.75 9.96
C SER A 206 -4.48 18.65 11.13
N ASN A 207 -4.43 18.13 12.36
CA ASN A 207 -4.74 18.90 13.57
C ASN A 207 -3.69 19.99 13.80
N GLN A 208 -4.09 21.26 13.69
CA GLN A 208 -3.23 22.44 13.86
C GLN A 208 -2.52 22.54 15.23
N ARG A 209 -2.95 21.76 16.24
CA ARG A 209 -2.37 21.73 17.59
C ARG A 209 -1.74 20.38 17.96
N ALA A 210 -1.56 19.48 17.00
CA ALA A 210 -1.02 18.16 17.28
C ALA A 210 0.50 18.21 17.53
N ASN A 211 0.87 18.22 18.82
CA ASN A 211 2.22 17.93 19.29
C ASN A 211 2.23 16.50 19.84
N TYR A 212 2.47 15.52 18.97
CA TYR A 212 2.59 14.13 19.38
C TYR A 212 3.94 13.91 20.07
N LYS A 213 3.92 13.35 21.27
CA LYS A 213 5.13 12.96 22.01
C LYS A 213 5.21 11.45 22.00
N SER A 214 6.41 10.91 22.26
CA SER A 214 6.61 9.46 22.38
C SER A 214 5.68 8.76 23.38
N GLU A 215 5.24 9.51 24.41
CA GLU A 215 4.32 9.03 25.46
C GLU A 215 2.84 9.30 25.17
N SER A 216 2.52 9.93 24.03
CA SER A 216 1.13 10.10 23.62
C SER A 216 0.47 8.74 23.37
N VAL A 217 -0.71 8.52 23.93
CA VAL A 217 -1.46 7.26 23.77
C VAL A 217 -1.67 6.91 22.29
N ALA A 218 -1.96 7.91 21.45
CA ALA A 218 -2.11 7.72 20.00
C ALA A 218 -0.83 7.16 19.34
N VAL A 219 0.36 7.56 19.81
CA VAL A 219 1.65 7.04 19.34
C VAL A 219 1.85 5.60 19.82
N LYS A 220 1.67 5.35 21.13
CA LYS A 220 1.86 4.01 21.71
C LYS A 220 0.98 2.94 21.05
N ARG A 221 -0.27 3.29 20.69
CA ARG A 221 -1.21 2.38 20.01
C ARG A 221 -0.70 1.84 18.68
N VAL A 222 0.10 2.61 17.95
CA VAL A 222 0.58 2.25 16.61
C VAL A 222 2.08 1.94 16.57
N THR A 223 2.77 2.00 17.71
CA THR A 223 4.24 1.82 17.76
C THR A 223 4.68 0.42 17.33
N ASN A 224 3.86 -0.60 17.62
CA ASN A 224 4.20 -2.01 17.42
C ASN A 224 3.45 -2.67 16.26
N LEU A 225 2.85 -1.87 15.36
CA LEU A 225 2.20 -2.44 14.17
C LEU A 225 3.23 -3.21 13.34
N SER A 226 2.83 -4.36 12.83
CA SER A 226 3.71 -5.28 12.07
C SER A 226 4.40 -4.60 10.87
N GLY A 227 3.69 -3.74 10.15
CA GLY A 227 4.24 -2.94 9.05
C GLY A 227 4.79 -1.58 9.46
N GLY A 228 4.60 -1.16 10.71
CA GLY A 228 5.09 0.09 11.27
C GLY A 228 4.12 1.29 11.17
N ASN A 229 4.54 2.39 11.80
CA ASN A 229 3.81 3.66 11.87
C ASN A 229 4.57 4.76 11.14
N TYR A 230 3.92 5.35 10.14
CA TYR A 230 4.48 6.35 9.26
C TYR A 230 3.62 7.60 9.12
N TRP A 231 4.23 8.65 8.60
CA TRP A 231 3.54 9.88 8.21
C TRP A 231 4.20 10.56 7.01
N GLY A 232 3.52 11.58 6.47
CA GLY A 232 4.06 12.40 5.38
C GLY A 232 4.98 13.53 5.85
N LYS A 233 5.85 13.27 6.83
CA LYS A 233 6.79 14.22 7.43
C LYS A 233 8.14 13.53 7.63
N ALA A 234 9.20 14.31 7.80
CA ALA A 234 10.48 13.80 8.28
C ALA A 234 10.28 12.99 9.59
N THR A 235 11.10 11.96 9.77
CA THR A 235 11.05 11.07 10.94
C THR A 235 11.22 11.85 12.23
N GLU A 236 10.31 11.63 13.17
CA GLU A 236 10.45 12.08 14.54
C GLU A 236 10.69 10.85 15.44
N PRO A 237 11.87 10.74 16.06
CA PRO A 237 12.22 9.57 16.86
C PRO A 237 11.18 9.25 17.92
N ASN A 238 10.82 7.97 18.03
CA ASN A 238 9.80 7.46 18.96
C ASN A 238 8.38 8.01 18.75
N VAL A 239 8.10 8.71 17.64
CA VAL A 239 6.78 9.22 17.28
C VAL A 239 6.29 8.53 16.01
N ALA A 240 6.88 8.85 14.85
CA ALA A 240 6.55 8.22 13.57
C ALA A 240 7.71 8.35 12.59
N ARG A 241 7.84 7.37 11.71
CA ARG A 241 8.81 7.37 10.62
C ARG A 241 8.26 8.14 9.42
N SER A 242 9.13 8.75 8.63
CA SER A 242 8.77 9.18 7.29
C SER A 242 8.32 7.98 6.47
N ILE A 243 7.25 8.16 5.69
CA ILE A 243 6.77 7.10 4.80
C ILE A 243 7.85 6.64 3.81
N LYS A 244 8.87 7.44 3.51
CA LYS A 244 9.98 6.99 2.65
C LYS A 244 10.75 5.79 3.21
N GLU A 245 10.69 5.56 4.52
CA GLU A 245 11.32 4.40 5.17
C GLU A 245 10.51 3.10 4.98
N ILE A 246 9.27 3.18 4.49
CA ILE A 246 8.43 1.98 4.29
C ILE A 246 9.05 1.03 3.26
N PHE A 247 9.77 1.54 2.26
CA PHE A 247 10.35 0.75 1.18
C PHE A 247 11.45 -0.19 1.69
N THR A 248 12.31 0.30 2.59
CA THR A 248 13.36 -0.53 3.18
C THR A 248 12.84 -1.43 4.28
N ASN A 249 11.78 -1.02 4.99
CA ASN A 249 11.24 -1.82 6.10
C ASN A 249 10.34 -2.95 5.63
N ASN A 250 9.52 -2.71 4.60
CA ASN A 250 8.43 -3.61 4.24
C ASN A 250 8.51 -4.17 2.82
N TYR A 251 9.14 -3.47 1.88
CA TYR A 251 9.02 -3.78 0.44
C TYR A 251 10.37 -4.02 -0.23
N GLN A 252 11.42 -4.29 0.56
CA GLN A 252 12.77 -4.44 0.04
C GLN A 252 12.88 -5.60 -0.95
N ALA A 253 12.18 -6.72 -0.69
CA ALA A 253 12.22 -7.91 -1.53
C ALA A 253 11.66 -7.70 -2.94
N GLY A 254 10.81 -6.68 -3.14
CA GLY A 254 10.24 -6.35 -4.44
C GLY A 254 11.22 -5.69 -5.41
N TYR A 255 12.30 -5.09 -4.89
CA TYR A 255 13.30 -4.43 -5.71
C TYR A 255 14.34 -5.44 -6.21
N PRO A 256 14.62 -5.49 -7.53
CA PRO A 256 15.74 -6.26 -8.06
C PRO A 256 17.09 -5.86 -7.46
N ASN A 257 17.24 -4.56 -7.15
CA ASN A 257 18.41 -4.03 -6.46
C ASN A 257 17.99 -3.34 -5.15
N ASN A 258 17.60 -2.06 -5.25
CA ASN A 258 17.11 -1.25 -4.13
C ASN A 258 16.30 -0.08 -4.69
N VAL A 259 15.52 0.57 -3.82
CA VAL A 259 14.64 1.70 -4.18
C VAL A 259 15.35 2.82 -4.94
N ARG A 260 16.59 3.16 -4.57
CA ARG A 260 17.35 4.23 -5.22
C ARG A 260 17.71 3.85 -6.65
N THR A 261 18.22 2.64 -6.86
CA THR A 261 18.59 2.15 -8.19
C THR A 261 17.36 2.07 -9.10
N GLU A 262 16.24 1.54 -8.62
CA GLU A 262 15.06 1.37 -9.47
C GLU A 262 14.37 2.69 -9.81
N ILE A 263 14.32 3.66 -8.89
CA ILE A 263 13.82 5.00 -9.22
C ILE A 263 14.74 5.65 -10.25
N ARG A 264 16.07 5.55 -10.11
CA ARG A 264 17.01 6.09 -11.11
C ARG A 264 16.79 5.49 -12.50
N ASN A 265 16.58 4.17 -12.57
CA ASN A 265 16.29 3.47 -13.82
C ASN A 265 14.94 3.88 -14.42
N THR A 266 14.01 4.31 -13.57
CA THR A 266 12.65 4.69 -13.94
C THR A 266 12.54 6.15 -14.35
N LEU A 267 13.41 7.04 -13.85
CA LEU A 267 13.38 8.49 -14.14
C LEU A 267 13.18 8.81 -15.64
N PRO A 268 13.91 8.21 -16.60
CA PRO A 268 13.75 8.51 -18.01
C PRO A 268 12.38 8.12 -18.59
N LYS A 269 11.62 7.25 -17.89
CA LYS A 269 10.30 6.76 -18.33
C LYS A 269 9.15 7.64 -17.84
N LEU A 270 9.39 8.55 -16.89
CA LEU A 270 8.36 9.41 -16.29
C LEU A 270 7.74 10.39 -17.28
N SER A 271 8.47 10.80 -18.33
CA SER A 271 7.95 11.64 -19.41
C SER A 271 7.26 10.85 -20.52
N GLY A 272 7.34 9.52 -20.49
CA GLY A 272 6.83 8.62 -21.53
C GLY A 272 5.85 7.59 -20.98
N GLU A 273 6.29 6.33 -20.88
CA GLU A 273 5.49 5.17 -20.42
C GLU A 273 4.78 5.43 -19.09
N LEU A 274 5.42 6.19 -18.19
CA LEU A 274 4.92 6.47 -16.85
C LEU A 274 4.43 7.92 -16.68
N SER A 275 4.07 8.59 -17.78
CA SER A 275 3.53 9.96 -17.79
C SER A 275 2.27 10.14 -16.94
N TYR A 276 1.56 9.06 -16.63
CA TYR A 276 0.41 9.08 -15.73
C TYR A 276 0.76 9.50 -14.28
N PHE A 277 2.03 9.46 -13.86
CA PHE A 277 2.44 10.04 -12.57
C PHE A 277 2.41 11.57 -12.57
N ASN A 278 2.50 12.21 -13.75
CA ASN A 278 2.37 13.64 -13.97
C ASN A 278 3.28 14.50 -13.07
N ILE A 279 4.58 14.19 -13.06
CA ILE A 279 5.62 14.91 -12.28
C ILE A 279 6.64 15.66 -13.14
N ILE A 280 6.52 15.56 -14.47
CA ILE A 280 7.33 16.25 -15.48
C ILE A 280 6.39 16.98 -16.41
#